data_AF-A0A7G1IPJ9-F1
#
_entry.id   AF-A0A7G1IPJ9-F1
#
_cell.length_a   1.000
_cell.length_b   1.000
_cell.length_c   1.000
_cell.angle_alpha   90.00
_cell.angle_beta   90.00
_cell.angle_gamma   90.00
#
_symmetry.space_group_name_H-M   'P 1'
#
loop_
_entity.id
_entity.type
_entity.pdbx_description
1 polymer ?
#
loop_
_entity_poly.entity_id
_entity_poly.type
_entity_poly.pdbx_seq_one_letter_code
_entity_poly.pdbx_strand_id
1 'polypeptide(L)'
;MVTGAVALAEFAHVVAAKYPINVALHTDHCPKDKLDSYVRPLLALSSERVSKGGNPLFQSHMWDGSAVPIDENLVIAQELLKAAAAAKIILEIEIGVVGGEEDGVANEINDKLYTTPDDFEKTIDALGAGEHGKYLLAATFGNVHGVYKPGNVKLRPDILAQGQKVAAAKLGCPRAPSRLISSFTAGPVR
;
A
#
# COMPACT_ATOMS: atom_id res chain seq x y z
N MET A 1 6.06 18.58 -2.55
CA MET A 1 4.97 17.62 -2.24
C MET A 1 4.67 17.58 -0.74
N VAL A 2 5.67 17.40 0.14
CA VAL A 2 5.49 17.35 1.62
C VAL A 2 4.64 18.49 2.18
N THR A 3 4.97 19.76 1.89
CA THR A 3 4.24 20.92 2.43
C THR A 3 2.75 20.89 2.12
N GLY A 4 2.37 20.48 0.91
CA GLY A 4 0.97 20.36 0.51
C GLY A 4 0.24 19.27 1.29
N ALA A 5 0.86 18.08 1.42
CA ALA A 5 0.29 16.99 2.21
C ALA A 5 0.13 17.36 3.69
N VAL A 6 1.12 18.04 4.29
CA VAL A 6 1.03 18.52 5.67
C VAL A 6 -0.10 19.53 5.83
N ALA A 7 -0.20 20.51 4.95
CA ALA A 7 -1.26 21.53 5.01
C ALA A 7 -2.66 20.90 4.93
N LEU A 8 -2.87 19.96 4.01
CA LEU A 8 -4.15 19.25 3.86
C LEU A 8 -4.45 18.34 5.05
N ALA A 9 -3.43 17.66 5.61
CA ALA A 9 -3.61 16.82 6.78
C ALA A 9 -4.02 17.62 8.02
N GLU A 10 -3.33 18.74 8.30
CA GLU A 10 -3.68 19.60 9.44
C GLU A 10 -5.08 20.21 9.28
N PHE A 11 -5.47 20.61 8.06
CA PHE A 11 -6.84 21.01 7.77
C PHE A 11 -7.85 19.87 8.05
N ALA A 12 -7.54 18.66 7.57
CA ALA A 12 -8.41 17.51 7.75
C ALA A 12 -8.57 17.13 9.23
N HIS A 13 -7.53 17.23 10.06
CA HIS A 13 -7.62 17.01 11.52
C HIS A 13 -8.62 17.96 12.19
N VAL A 14 -8.60 19.25 11.82
CA VAL A 14 -9.54 20.25 12.35
C VAL A 14 -10.98 19.93 11.96
N VAL A 15 -11.20 19.55 10.71
CA VAL A 15 -12.54 19.24 10.18
C VAL A 15 -13.06 17.91 10.73
N ALA A 16 -12.24 16.85 10.74
CA ALA A 16 -12.61 15.52 11.20
C ALA A 16 -13.06 15.52 12.68
N ALA A 17 -12.49 16.40 13.51
CA ALA A 17 -12.93 16.58 14.90
C ALA A 17 -14.40 17.03 15.07
N LYS A 18 -15.07 17.45 13.98
CA LYS A 18 -16.49 17.84 13.98
C LYS A 18 -17.44 16.73 13.56
N TYR A 19 -16.93 15.55 13.20
CA TYR A 19 -17.75 14.42 12.76
C TYR A 19 -17.64 13.24 13.74
N PRO A 20 -18.73 12.49 13.99
CA PRO A 20 -18.72 11.36 14.92
C PRO A 20 -18.15 10.07 14.30
N ILE A 21 -17.39 10.17 13.22
CA ILE A 21 -16.78 9.05 12.51
C ILE A 21 -15.25 9.12 12.61
N ASN A 22 -14.58 7.99 12.42
CA ASN A 22 -13.13 7.95 12.37
C ASN A 22 -12.65 8.25 10.94
N VAL A 23 -11.74 9.21 10.80
CA VAL A 23 -11.11 9.57 9.53
C VAL A 23 -9.62 9.20 9.61
N ALA A 24 -9.20 8.27 8.76
CA ALA A 24 -7.78 7.94 8.58
C ALA A 24 -7.20 8.76 7.43
N LEU A 25 -6.00 9.31 7.61
CA LEU A 25 -5.26 9.99 6.56
C LEU A 25 -4.23 9.03 5.98
N HIS A 26 -4.19 8.98 4.65
CA HIS A 26 -3.35 8.10 3.86
C HIS A 26 -2.66 8.92 2.75
N THR A 27 -1.44 8.50 2.36
CA THR A 27 -0.80 8.98 1.13
C THR A 27 -0.71 7.83 0.15
N ASP A 28 -1.16 8.08 -1.07
CA ASP A 28 -1.23 7.12 -2.16
C ASP A 28 0.14 6.84 -2.79
N HIS A 29 0.15 6.17 -3.95
CA HIS A 29 1.31 5.80 -4.78
C HIS A 29 2.54 6.69 -4.61
N CYS A 30 3.59 6.13 -4.00
CA CYS A 30 4.90 6.76 -3.87
C CYS A 30 5.98 5.86 -4.50
N PRO A 31 6.39 6.11 -5.75
CA PRO A 31 7.46 5.35 -6.40
C PRO A 31 8.84 5.69 -5.84
N LYS A 32 9.82 4.87 -6.21
CA LYS A 32 11.18 4.88 -5.64
C LYS A 32 11.84 6.26 -5.67
N ASP A 33 11.72 6.98 -6.78
CA ASP A 33 12.32 8.29 -7.01
C ASP A 33 11.67 9.42 -6.21
N LYS A 34 10.42 9.22 -5.74
CA LYS A 34 9.70 10.19 -4.90
C LYS A 34 9.85 9.94 -3.40
N LEU A 35 10.32 8.78 -2.96
CA LEU A 35 10.42 8.40 -1.53
C LEU A 35 11.08 9.47 -0.66
N ASP A 36 12.26 9.96 -1.07
CA ASP A 36 13.05 10.93 -0.32
C ASP A 36 12.43 12.34 -0.27
N SER A 37 11.50 12.62 -1.18
CA SER A 37 10.81 13.92 -1.26
C SER A 37 9.33 13.85 -0.83
N TYR A 38 8.88 12.70 -0.33
CA TYR A 38 7.49 12.50 0.09
C TYR A 38 7.33 11.60 1.33
N VAL A 39 7.32 10.27 1.19
CA VAL A 39 7.01 9.34 2.30
C VAL A 39 8.05 9.38 3.41
N ARG A 40 9.35 9.39 3.10
CA ARG A 40 10.42 9.42 4.13
C ARG A 40 10.37 10.68 4.99
N PRO A 41 10.26 11.91 4.43
CA PRO A 41 10.03 13.11 5.22
C PRO A 41 8.75 13.09 6.07
N LEU A 42 7.65 12.53 5.56
CA LEU A 42 6.37 12.44 6.30
C LEU A 42 6.45 11.44 7.47
N LEU A 43 7.16 10.32 7.28
CA LEU A 43 7.49 9.37 8.35
C LEU A 43 8.35 10.04 9.42
N ALA A 44 9.37 10.80 9.04
CA ALA A 44 10.23 11.52 9.98
C ALA A 44 9.44 12.54 10.81
N LEU A 45 8.57 13.32 10.17
CA LEU A 45 7.67 14.28 10.84
C LEU A 45 6.76 13.58 11.84
N SER A 46 6.13 12.47 11.44
CA SER A 46 5.27 11.69 12.34
C SER A 46 6.04 11.04 13.48
N SER A 47 7.27 10.60 13.24
CA SER A 47 8.17 10.06 14.26
C SER A 47 8.51 11.11 15.32
N GLU A 48 8.74 12.37 14.91
CA GLU A 48 8.95 13.50 15.83
C GLU A 48 7.70 13.78 16.68
N ARG A 49 6.49 13.71 16.09
CA ARG A 49 5.24 13.87 16.86
C ARG A 49 5.08 12.77 17.89
N VAL A 50 5.36 11.53 17.51
CA VAL A 50 5.27 10.36 18.40
C VAL A 50 6.30 10.42 19.53
N SER A 51 7.54 10.86 19.25
CA SER A 51 8.57 11.00 20.29
C SER A 51 8.22 12.07 21.34
N LYS A 52 7.42 13.07 20.96
CA LYS A 52 6.86 14.09 21.87
C LYS A 52 5.57 13.63 22.59
N GLY A 53 5.19 12.36 22.48
CA GLY A 53 4.00 11.80 23.12
C GLY A 53 2.69 11.98 22.33
N GLY A 54 2.77 12.53 21.11
CA GLY A 54 1.63 12.69 20.22
C GLY A 54 1.31 11.44 19.40
N ASN A 55 0.35 11.63 18.48
CA ASN A 55 0.03 10.69 17.41
C ASN A 55 0.69 11.13 16.09
N PRO A 56 0.91 10.21 15.14
CA PRO A 56 1.43 10.55 13.82
C PRO A 56 0.47 11.51 13.09
N LEU A 57 0.98 12.19 12.06
CA LEU A 57 0.16 13.10 11.25
C LEU A 57 -0.76 12.31 10.30
N PHE A 58 -0.24 11.23 9.74
CA PHE A 58 -0.95 10.28 8.89
C PHE A 58 -1.08 8.93 9.59
N GLN A 59 -2.13 8.17 9.29
CA GLN A 59 -2.33 6.83 9.86
C GLN A 59 -1.71 5.74 8.98
N SER A 60 -1.48 6.03 7.70
CA SER A 60 -0.84 5.11 6.76
C SER A 60 -0.14 5.83 5.60
N HIS A 61 0.82 5.17 4.97
CA HIS A 61 1.52 5.63 3.77
C HIS A 61 1.69 4.46 2.80
N MET A 62 1.56 4.70 1.49
CA MET A 62 1.84 3.71 0.45
C MET A 62 3.28 3.81 -0.06
N TRP A 63 3.94 2.66 -0.13
CA TRP A 63 5.15 2.43 -0.91
C TRP A 63 4.76 1.66 -2.17
N ASP A 64 4.87 2.31 -3.33
CA ASP A 64 4.62 1.67 -4.61
C ASP A 64 5.94 1.26 -5.26
N GLY A 65 6.33 0.01 -5.00
CA GLY A 65 7.49 -0.63 -5.61
C GLY A 65 7.16 -1.47 -6.83
N SER A 66 5.95 -1.36 -7.41
CA SER A 66 5.49 -2.19 -8.54
C SER A 66 6.40 -2.08 -9.79
N ALA A 67 7.07 -0.93 -9.96
CA ALA A 67 7.96 -0.66 -11.08
C ALA A 67 9.39 -1.23 -10.92
N VAL A 68 9.77 -1.74 -9.74
CA VAL A 68 11.08 -2.36 -9.48
C VAL A 68 10.96 -3.87 -9.25
N PRO A 69 12.04 -4.67 -9.42
CA PRO A 69 11.99 -6.09 -9.14
C PRO A 69 11.50 -6.40 -7.72
N ILE A 70 10.73 -7.48 -7.55
CA ILE A 70 10.08 -7.82 -6.27
C ILE A 70 11.08 -7.88 -5.10
N ASP A 71 12.29 -8.40 -5.30
CA ASP A 71 13.29 -8.51 -4.24
C ASP A 71 13.78 -7.11 -3.79
N GLU A 72 13.91 -6.17 -4.72
CA GLU A 72 14.25 -4.78 -4.41
C GLU A 72 13.08 -4.06 -3.72
N ASN A 73 11.86 -4.26 -4.23
CA ASN A 73 10.64 -3.74 -3.64
C ASN A 73 10.54 -4.14 -2.16
N LEU A 74 10.70 -5.43 -1.86
CA LEU A 74 10.56 -5.96 -0.50
C LEU A 74 11.70 -5.55 0.45
N VAL A 75 12.91 -5.30 -0.06
CA VAL A 75 14.01 -4.72 0.73
C VAL A 75 13.65 -3.31 1.20
N ILE A 76 13.11 -2.48 0.31
CA ILE A 76 12.66 -1.12 0.64
C ILE A 76 11.44 -1.18 1.57
N ALA A 77 10.49 -2.08 1.30
CA ALA A 77 9.32 -2.29 2.14
C ALA A 77 9.69 -2.65 3.58
N GLN A 78 10.68 -3.52 3.80
CA GLN A 78 11.16 -3.87 5.14
C GLN A 78 11.73 -2.65 5.91
N GLU A 79 12.51 -1.82 5.23
CA GLU A 79 13.06 -0.59 5.79
C GLU A 79 11.96 0.39 6.20
N LEU A 80 11.02 0.65 5.28
CA LEU A 80 9.89 1.55 5.51
C LEU A 80 8.92 1.00 6.56
N LEU A 81 8.67 -0.32 6.60
CA LEU A 81 7.76 -0.93 7.57
C LEU A 81 8.29 -0.75 8.99
N LYS A 82 9.60 -0.92 9.18
CA LYS A 82 10.24 -0.67 10.47
C LYS A 82 10.09 0.79 10.91
N ALA A 83 10.30 1.74 10.00
CA ALA A 83 10.14 3.17 10.28
C ALA A 83 8.67 3.53 10.58
N ALA A 84 7.73 3.01 9.77
CA ALA A 84 6.30 3.22 9.94
C ALA A 84 5.80 2.65 11.27
N ALA A 85 6.18 1.42 11.62
CA ALA A 85 5.79 0.78 12.88
C ALA A 85 6.27 1.59 14.10
N ALA A 86 7.52 2.09 14.07
CA ALA A 86 8.05 2.96 15.13
C ALA A 86 7.27 4.28 15.25
N ALA A 87 6.77 4.81 14.13
CA ALA A 87 5.93 6.00 14.06
C ALA A 87 4.43 5.73 14.31
N LYS A 88 4.03 4.50 14.68
CA LYS A 88 2.61 4.09 14.84
C LYS A 88 1.77 4.21 13.54
N ILE A 89 2.41 4.01 12.38
CA ILE A 89 1.83 4.13 11.04
C ILE A 89 1.73 2.74 10.41
N ILE A 90 0.65 2.49 9.64
CA ILE A 90 0.51 1.29 8.80
C ILE A 90 1.19 1.55 7.45
N LEU A 91 2.02 0.65 6.97
CA LEU A 91 2.57 0.74 5.61
C LEU A 91 1.65 0.03 4.63
N GLU A 92 1.31 0.65 3.52
CA GLU A 92 0.73 -0.04 2.37
C GLU A 92 1.83 -0.33 1.36
N ILE A 93 1.83 -1.52 0.77
CA ILE A 93 2.79 -1.92 -0.25
C ILE A 93 2.09 -2.50 -1.46
N GLU A 94 2.67 -2.30 -2.65
CA GLU A 94 2.15 -2.88 -3.88
C GLU A 94 3.06 -3.99 -4.43
N ILE A 95 2.47 -5.11 -4.88
CA ILE A 95 3.17 -6.19 -5.58
C ILE A 95 2.45 -6.56 -6.89
N GLY A 96 3.23 -6.90 -7.92
CA GLY A 96 2.77 -6.97 -9.29
C GLY A 96 2.84 -5.60 -9.97
N VAL A 97 2.60 -5.55 -11.29
CA VAL A 97 2.60 -4.28 -12.05
C VAL A 97 1.16 -3.84 -12.26
N VAL A 98 0.78 -2.64 -11.80
CA VAL A 98 -0.51 -2.06 -12.19
C VAL A 98 -0.40 -1.53 -13.62
N GLY A 99 -1.33 -1.94 -14.48
CA GLY A 99 -1.42 -1.42 -15.84
C GLY A 99 -2.22 -0.12 -15.86
N GLY A 100 -2.10 0.61 -16.96
CA GLY A 100 -2.86 1.83 -17.19
C GLY A 100 -2.07 3.11 -16.95
N GLU A 101 -2.77 4.24 -16.85
CA GLU A 101 -2.14 5.55 -16.73
C GLU A 101 -2.41 6.16 -15.35
N GLU A 102 -1.34 6.48 -14.63
CA GLU A 102 -1.38 7.19 -13.36
C GLU A 102 -0.29 8.27 -13.33
N ASP A 103 -0.62 9.48 -12.89
CA ASP A 103 0.32 10.62 -12.82
C ASP A 103 1.08 10.92 -14.14
N GLY A 104 0.50 10.54 -15.30
CA GLY A 104 1.13 10.68 -16.63
C GLY A 104 2.14 9.58 -16.99
N VAL A 105 2.22 8.51 -16.19
CA VAL A 105 3.00 7.30 -16.45
C VAL A 105 2.05 6.21 -16.94
N ALA A 106 2.28 5.70 -18.16
CA ALA A 106 1.48 4.64 -18.75
C ALA A 106 2.20 3.28 -18.68
N ASN A 107 1.55 2.30 -18.06
CA ASN A 107 1.97 0.90 -18.02
C ASN A 107 1.15 0.08 -19.02
N GLU A 108 1.83 -0.76 -19.82
CA GLU A 108 1.16 -1.65 -20.76
C GLU A 108 0.29 -2.69 -20.03
N ILE A 109 -0.89 -2.95 -20.59
CA ILE A 109 -1.78 -4.02 -20.14
C ILE A 109 -1.21 -5.35 -20.66
N ASN A 110 -0.50 -6.09 -19.79
CA ASN A 110 0.08 -7.40 -20.11
C ASN A 110 -0.03 -8.37 -18.91
N ASP A 111 0.51 -9.58 -19.04
CA ASP A 111 0.41 -10.61 -17.99
C ASP A 111 1.07 -10.22 -16.65
N LYS A 112 1.88 -9.16 -16.60
CA LYS A 112 2.44 -8.61 -15.35
C LYS A 112 1.40 -7.92 -14.45
N LEU A 113 0.17 -7.77 -14.95
CA LEU A 113 -1.02 -7.31 -14.23
C LEU A 113 -1.53 -8.23 -13.12
N TYR A 114 -0.95 -9.42 -13.00
CA TYR A 114 -1.40 -10.46 -12.09
C TYR A 114 -0.26 -10.83 -11.15
N THR A 115 -0.41 -10.55 -9.86
CA THR A 115 0.49 -11.00 -8.81
C THR A 115 0.62 -12.52 -8.84
N THR A 116 1.84 -13.02 -8.70
CA THR A 116 2.12 -14.45 -8.71
C THR A 116 2.09 -15.05 -7.29
N PRO A 117 1.92 -16.38 -7.15
CA PRO A 117 2.08 -17.06 -5.87
C PRO A 117 3.46 -16.82 -5.23
N ASP A 118 4.52 -16.74 -6.04
CA ASP A 118 5.88 -16.48 -5.58
C ASP A 118 6.00 -15.10 -4.93
N ASP A 119 5.36 -14.07 -5.51
CA ASP A 119 5.34 -12.72 -4.92
C ASP A 119 4.65 -12.71 -3.54
N PHE A 120 3.55 -13.46 -3.38
CA PHE A 120 2.89 -13.62 -2.07
C PHE A 120 3.80 -14.33 -1.07
N GLU A 121 4.50 -15.39 -1.48
CA GLU A 121 5.45 -16.09 -0.61
C GLU A 121 6.59 -15.18 -0.15
N LYS A 122 7.22 -14.48 -1.09
CA LYS A 122 8.31 -13.54 -0.79
C LYS A 122 7.86 -12.42 0.14
N THR A 123 6.64 -11.92 -0.03
CA THR A 123 6.07 -10.87 0.84
C THR A 123 5.96 -11.35 2.28
N ILE A 124 5.46 -12.58 2.50
CA ILE A 124 5.38 -13.17 3.84
C ILE A 124 6.79 -13.42 4.41
N ASP A 125 7.73 -13.91 3.61
CA ASP A 125 9.11 -14.13 4.05
C ASP A 125 9.80 -12.82 4.46
N ALA A 126 9.53 -11.73 3.76
CA ALA A 126 10.15 -10.44 3.99
C ALA A 126 9.51 -9.65 5.14
N LEU A 127 8.18 -9.61 5.22
CA LEU A 127 7.43 -8.71 6.10
C LEU A 127 6.72 -9.41 7.25
N GLY A 128 6.63 -10.74 7.20
CA GLY A 128 5.84 -11.53 8.14
C GLY A 128 4.34 -11.31 7.96
N ALA A 129 3.58 -11.56 9.02
CA ALA A 129 2.12 -11.51 9.03
C ALA A 129 1.54 -10.36 9.88
N GLY A 130 2.40 -9.40 10.26
CA GLY A 130 2.04 -8.21 11.05
C GLY A 130 2.82 -8.03 12.35
N GLU A 131 3.59 -9.05 12.76
CA GLU A 131 4.42 -9.06 13.97
C GLU A 131 5.64 -8.11 13.88
N HIS A 132 6.10 -7.80 12.67
CA HIS A 132 7.18 -6.86 12.40
C HIS A 132 6.70 -5.43 12.13
N GLY A 133 5.38 -5.23 12.09
CA GLY A 133 4.73 -3.99 11.69
C GLY A 133 3.46 -4.32 10.91
N LYS A 134 2.42 -3.50 11.08
CA LYS A 134 1.17 -3.69 10.35
C LYS A 134 1.33 -3.14 8.93
N TYR A 135 0.97 -3.96 7.95
CA TYR A 135 0.92 -3.52 6.56
C TYR A 135 -0.40 -3.87 5.87
N LEU A 136 -0.66 -3.18 4.77
CA LEU A 136 -1.68 -3.49 3.77
C LEU A 136 -0.94 -3.91 2.49
N LEU A 137 -1.49 -4.87 1.75
CA LEU A 137 -0.91 -5.34 0.50
C LEU A 137 -1.88 -5.09 -0.65
N ALA A 138 -1.52 -4.17 -1.54
CA ALA A 138 -2.10 -4.02 -2.86
C ALA A 138 -1.51 -5.10 -3.78
N ALA A 139 -2.21 -6.22 -3.92
CA ALA A 139 -1.84 -7.25 -4.89
C ALA A 139 -2.62 -7.03 -6.19
N THR A 140 -1.93 -6.98 -7.32
CA THR A 140 -2.57 -6.81 -8.62
C THR A 140 -3.28 -8.07 -9.11
N PHE A 141 -4.49 -7.90 -9.62
CA PHE A 141 -5.32 -8.99 -10.14
C PHE A 141 -6.04 -8.58 -11.42
N GLY A 142 -5.36 -7.80 -12.25
CA GLY A 142 -5.93 -7.18 -13.45
C GLY A 142 -6.58 -5.82 -13.20
N ASN A 143 -6.36 -5.21 -12.03
CA ASN A 143 -6.74 -3.83 -11.75
C ASN A 143 -5.88 -2.86 -12.59
N VAL A 144 -6.50 -1.78 -13.04
CA VAL A 144 -5.91 -0.80 -13.96
C VAL A 144 -6.30 0.59 -13.46
N HIS A 145 -5.35 1.52 -13.42
CA HIS A 145 -5.64 2.91 -13.05
C HIS A 145 -6.18 3.71 -14.23
N GLY A 146 -7.25 4.46 -13.97
CA GLY A 146 -7.99 5.23 -14.98
C GLY A 146 -9.34 4.64 -15.35
N VAL A 147 -10.03 5.34 -16.26
CA VAL A 147 -11.37 4.95 -16.73
C VAL A 147 -11.24 4.23 -18.07
N TYR A 148 -11.59 2.96 -18.09
CA TYR A 148 -11.62 2.14 -19.31
C TYR A 148 -13.05 1.87 -19.74
N LYS A 149 -13.24 1.64 -21.04
CA LYS A 149 -14.52 1.15 -21.55
C LYS A 149 -14.87 -0.18 -20.88
N PRO A 150 -16.15 -0.42 -20.54
CA PRO A 150 -16.59 -1.70 -20.01
C PRO A 150 -16.11 -2.87 -20.88
N GLY A 151 -15.50 -3.89 -20.25
CA GLY A 151 -14.97 -5.08 -20.92
C GLY A 151 -13.46 -5.06 -21.23
N ASN A 152 -12.79 -3.91 -21.13
CA ASN A 152 -11.34 -3.81 -21.37
C ASN A 152 -10.49 -4.28 -20.17
N VAL A 153 -11.06 -4.22 -18.97
CA VAL A 153 -10.41 -4.66 -17.72
C VAL A 153 -10.90 -6.06 -17.38
N LYS A 154 -9.99 -7.02 -17.27
CA LYS A 154 -10.28 -8.42 -16.92
C LYS A 154 -9.78 -8.71 -15.50
N LEU A 155 -10.62 -8.41 -14.51
CA LEU A 155 -10.31 -8.70 -13.11
C LEU A 155 -10.31 -10.21 -12.86
N ARG A 156 -9.35 -10.68 -12.06
CA ARG A 156 -9.19 -12.06 -11.60
C ARG A 156 -9.15 -12.15 -10.07
N PRO A 157 -10.27 -11.91 -9.36
CA PRO A 157 -10.27 -11.91 -7.89
C PRO A 157 -9.84 -13.24 -7.24
N ASP A 158 -9.84 -14.33 -8.00
CA ASP A 158 -9.31 -15.63 -7.58
C ASP A 158 -7.82 -15.58 -7.19
N ILE A 159 -7.05 -14.63 -7.73
CA ILE A 159 -5.65 -14.38 -7.34
C ILE A 159 -5.55 -13.98 -5.86
N LEU A 160 -6.47 -13.15 -5.36
CA LEU A 160 -6.47 -12.76 -3.95
C LEU A 160 -6.76 -13.96 -3.05
N ALA A 161 -7.69 -14.83 -3.47
CA ALA A 161 -7.98 -16.09 -2.77
C ALA A 161 -6.78 -17.05 -2.80
N GLN A 162 -6.02 -17.08 -3.90
CA GLN A 162 -4.77 -17.84 -4.00
C GLN A 162 -3.70 -17.29 -3.07
N GLY A 163 -3.50 -15.97 -3.01
CA GLY A 163 -2.57 -15.33 -2.09
C GLY A 163 -2.89 -15.65 -0.62
N GLN A 164 -4.17 -15.65 -0.23
CA GLN A 164 -4.59 -16.07 1.11
C GLN A 164 -4.23 -17.53 1.41
N LYS A 165 -4.35 -18.46 0.43
CA LYS A 165 -3.97 -19.86 0.60
C LYS A 165 -2.46 -20.03 0.74
N VAL A 166 -1.69 -19.30 -0.06
CA VAL A 166 -0.22 -19.27 0.00
C VAL A 166 0.24 -18.80 1.38
N ALA A 167 -0.28 -17.65 1.84
CA ALA A 167 0.05 -17.12 3.17
C ALA A 167 -0.35 -18.08 4.30
N ALA A 168 -1.54 -18.70 4.22
CA ALA A 168 -2.02 -19.66 5.20
C ALA A 168 -1.10 -20.90 5.29
N ALA A 169 -0.69 -21.45 4.14
CA ALA A 169 0.22 -22.58 4.07
C ALA A 169 1.61 -22.24 4.64
N LYS A 170 2.16 -21.07 4.28
CA LYS A 170 3.47 -20.58 4.74
C LYS A 170 3.51 -20.39 6.26
N LEU A 171 2.43 -19.86 6.83
CA LEU A 171 2.30 -19.57 8.26
C LEU A 171 1.83 -20.77 9.10
N GLY A 172 1.52 -21.91 8.47
CA GLY A 172 1.00 -23.09 9.17
C GLY A 172 -0.38 -22.86 9.82
N CYS A 173 -1.17 -21.91 9.32
CA CYS A 173 -2.44 -21.51 9.90
C CYS A 173 -3.62 -21.91 9.00
N PRO A 174 -4.76 -22.38 9.57
CA PRO A 174 -5.94 -22.77 8.77
C PRO A 174 -6.64 -21.59 8.09
N ARG A 175 -6.37 -20.35 8.52
CA ARG A 175 -6.86 -19.12 7.90
C ARG A 175 -5.78 -18.05 7.99
N ALA A 176 -5.39 -17.49 6.85
CA ALA A 176 -4.48 -16.35 6.82
C ALA A 176 -5.14 -15.12 7.48
N PRO A 177 -4.36 -14.25 8.15
CA PRO A 177 -4.88 -13.01 8.71
C PRO A 177 -5.63 -12.19 7.65
N SER A 178 -6.89 -11.86 7.93
CA SER A 178 -7.77 -11.12 7.01
C SER A 178 -7.31 -9.69 6.67
N ARG A 179 -6.18 -9.25 7.24
CA ARG A 179 -5.60 -7.92 7.07
C ARG A 179 -4.47 -7.87 6.04
N LEU A 180 -4.09 -9.03 5.49
CA LEU A 180 -2.91 -9.18 4.65
C LEU A 180 -3.10 -8.77 3.19
N ILE A 181 -4.31 -8.70 2.65
CA ILE A 181 -4.54 -8.41 1.23
C ILE A 181 -5.70 -7.43 1.10
N SER A 182 -5.41 -6.23 0.59
CA SER A 182 -6.38 -5.19 0.26
C SER A 182 -6.34 -4.98 -1.25
N SER A 183 -7.51 -4.87 -1.90
CA SER A 183 -7.56 -4.52 -3.32
C SER A 183 -8.20 -3.16 -3.49
N PHE A 184 -7.47 -2.20 -4.07
CA PHE A 184 -8.07 -1.00 -4.62
C PHE A 184 -8.45 -1.26 -6.07
N THR A 185 -9.75 -1.19 -6.36
CA THR A 185 -10.24 -1.13 -7.74
C THR A 185 -11.20 0.05 -7.83
N ALA A 186 -10.92 0.97 -8.75
CA ALA A 186 -11.95 1.87 -9.23
C ALA A 186 -13.00 1.02 -9.97
N GLY A 187 -14.23 0.97 -9.43
CA GLY A 187 -15.34 0.33 -10.10
C GLY A 187 -15.77 1.10 -11.36
N PRO A 188 -16.45 0.45 -12.32
CA PRO A 188 -17.02 1.16 -13.46
C PRO A 188 -17.99 2.24 -12.98
N VAL A 189 -17.83 3.46 -13.48
CA VAL A 189 -18.82 4.53 -13.34
C VAL A 189 -20.10 4.04 -14.04
N ARG A 190 -21.20 3.91 -13.28
CA ARG A 190 -22.52 3.60 -13.83
C ARG A 190 -23.10 4.77 -14.60
#